data_AF-A0A8W8MB29-F1
#
_entry.id   AF-A0A8W8MB29-F1
#
_cell.length_a   1.000
_cell.length_b   1.000
_cell.length_c   1.000
_cell.angle_alpha   90.00
_cell.angle_beta   90.00
_cell.angle_gamma   90.00
#
_symmetry.space_group_name_H-M   'P 1'
#
loop_
_entity.id
_entity.type
_entity.pdbx_description
1 polymer ?
#
loop_
_entity_poly.entity_id
_entity_poly.type
_entity_poly.pdbx_seq_one_letter_code
_entity_poly.pdbx_strand_id
1 'polypeptide(L)'
;MFLVGLTGGIASGKSTVARILKEDLGCVVIDADVIAREVVQPGTNGWKKIRQHFGSDVFLPNGELNREKLGQVIFSDAEKRKVLNSITHPEIYKAIAWKVVKNFLLGQHFIILDLPLLFESKKMVPFMSYTVVVNCSEEQQVQRLMARNQYSKEAAEIRIQAQMPLSEKCGLCTRIIDNSKDMKTTYLQTVQLHKELSKSLLYWKVRMLIALCAGSVIGLTIYRLLHELPKETVRLLGSSQVITSVFSVVKELIENSLDAGATSLELRLETSADFCKILEIIKANPISNLN
;
A
#
# COMPACT_ATOMS: atom_id res chain seq x y z
N MET A 1 5.66 -1.85 8.46
CA MET A 1 6.07 -1.47 7.10
C MET A 1 6.01 0.04 6.98
N PHE A 2 6.88 0.67 6.20
CA PHE A 2 6.79 2.11 5.90
C PHE A 2 6.79 2.36 4.39
N LEU A 3 6.31 3.54 3.96
CA LEU A 3 6.18 3.89 2.55
C LEU A 3 7.32 4.81 2.10
N VAL A 4 7.89 4.50 0.95
CA VAL A 4 8.95 5.29 0.31
C VAL A 4 8.40 5.84 -1.00
N GLY A 5 8.31 7.17 -1.13
CA GLY A 5 7.88 7.81 -2.37
C GLY A 5 9.05 8.00 -3.32
N LEU A 6 9.03 7.35 -4.48
CA LEU A 6 9.99 7.58 -5.55
C LEU A 6 9.38 8.57 -6.55
N THR A 7 10.06 9.68 -6.79
CA THR A 7 9.62 10.72 -7.71
C THR A 7 10.78 11.28 -8.52
N GLY A 8 10.49 12.18 -9.46
CA GLY A 8 11.48 12.77 -10.34
C GLY A 8 10.83 13.70 -11.36
N GLY A 9 11.65 14.46 -12.06
CA GLY A 9 11.21 15.25 -13.20
C GLY A 9 10.94 14.38 -14.43
N ILE A 10 10.21 14.92 -15.40
CA ILE A 10 10.09 14.28 -16.71
C ILE A 10 11.49 13.98 -17.29
N ALA A 11 11.65 12.78 -17.84
CA ALA A 11 12.92 12.29 -18.40
C ALA A 11 14.13 12.27 -17.44
N SER A 12 13.92 12.31 -16.11
CA SER A 12 15.03 12.21 -15.15
C SER A 12 15.62 10.81 -15.00
N GLY A 13 14.96 9.79 -15.55
CA GLY A 13 15.37 8.38 -15.45
C GLY A 13 14.88 7.66 -14.20
N LYS A 14 13.81 8.18 -13.57
CA LYS A 14 13.08 7.52 -12.48
C LYS A 14 12.76 6.05 -12.76
N SER A 15 12.36 5.71 -13.99
CA SER A 15 12.07 4.33 -14.39
C SER A 15 13.29 3.41 -14.31
N THR A 16 14.49 3.95 -14.56
CA THR A 16 15.75 3.19 -14.42
C THR A 16 15.99 2.81 -12.96
N VAL A 17 15.83 3.77 -12.05
CA VAL A 17 15.98 3.54 -10.60
C VAL A 17 14.88 2.59 -10.09
N ALA A 18 13.64 2.79 -10.51
CA ALA A 18 12.52 1.90 -10.16
C ALA A 18 12.78 0.46 -10.63
N ARG A 19 13.33 0.29 -11.84
CA ARG A 19 13.73 -1.01 -12.37
C ARG A 19 14.83 -1.67 -11.54
N ILE A 20 15.91 -0.95 -11.23
CA ILE A 20 17.00 -1.47 -10.39
C ILE A 20 16.47 -1.91 -9.02
N LEU A 21 15.64 -1.09 -8.37
CA LEU A 21 15.03 -1.45 -7.08
C LEU A 21 14.20 -2.73 -7.20
N LYS A 22 13.41 -2.87 -8.25
CA LYS A 22 12.50 -4.01 -8.43
C LYS A 22 13.22 -5.29 -8.85
N GLU A 23 14.00 -5.22 -9.92
CA GLU A 23 14.58 -6.38 -10.61
C GLU A 23 15.88 -6.84 -9.93
N ASP A 24 16.79 -5.92 -9.64
CA ASP A 24 18.13 -6.28 -9.13
C ASP A 24 18.13 -6.43 -7.60
N LEU A 25 17.26 -5.68 -6.91
CA LEU A 25 17.23 -5.60 -5.45
C LEU A 25 15.97 -6.22 -4.82
N GLY A 26 15.06 -6.75 -5.62
CA GLY A 26 13.87 -7.46 -5.15
C GLY A 26 12.86 -6.63 -4.36
N CYS A 27 12.90 -5.29 -4.49
CA CYS A 27 11.96 -4.42 -3.80
C CYS A 27 10.56 -4.51 -4.43
N VAL A 28 9.53 -4.41 -3.58
CA VAL A 28 8.17 -4.18 -4.06
C VAL A 28 8.03 -2.73 -4.51
N VAL A 29 7.89 -2.54 -5.82
CA VAL A 29 7.62 -1.25 -6.46
C VAL A 29 6.19 -1.21 -6.98
N ILE A 30 5.40 -0.27 -6.47
CA ILE A 30 4.03 -0.02 -6.88
C ILE A 30 4.02 1.21 -7.78
N ASP A 31 3.76 1.00 -9.08
CA ASP A 31 3.68 2.06 -10.07
C ASP A 31 2.26 2.63 -10.15
N ALA A 32 2.12 3.91 -9.82
CA ALA A 32 0.83 4.60 -9.84
C ALA A 32 0.28 4.80 -11.27
N ASP A 33 1.15 4.96 -12.27
CA ASP A 33 0.73 5.09 -13.66
C ASP A 33 0.15 3.75 -14.16
N VAL A 34 0.75 2.62 -13.76
CA VAL A 34 0.21 1.28 -14.04
C VAL A 34 -1.13 1.08 -13.34
N ILE A 35 -1.24 1.43 -12.05
CA ILE A 35 -2.51 1.35 -11.31
C ILE A 35 -3.60 2.19 -11.98
N ALA A 36 -3.27 3.41 -12.43
CA ALA A 36 -4.22 4.26 -13.15
C ALA A 36 -4.76 3.60 -14.43
N ARG A 37 -4.01 2.65 -15.02
CA ARG A 37 -4.48 1.81 -16.14
C ARG A 37 -5.36 0.67 -15.66
N GLU A 38 -4.95 -0.02 -14.61
CA GLU A 38 -5.66 -1.18 -14.05
C GLU A 38 -7.07 -0.79 -13.58
N VAL A 39 -7.23 0.35 -12.91
CA VAL A 39 -8.52 0.76 -12.31
C VAL A 39 -9.59 1.17 -13.32
N VAL A 40 -9.24 1.27 -14.60
CA VAL A 40 -10.14 1.59 -15.71
C VAL A 40 -10.23 0.46 -16.74
N GLN A 41 -9.71 -0.74 -16.43
CA GLN A 41 -9.87 -1.91 -17.29
C GLN A 41 -11.34 -2.39 -17.33
N PRO A 42 -11.76 -3.09 -18.41
CA PRO A 42 -13.11 -3.61 -18.52
C PRO A 42 -13.57 -4.36 -17.26
N GLY A 43 -14.79 -4.06 -16.80
CA GLY A 43 -15.39 -4.68 -15.61
C GLY A 43 -15.07 -4.00 -14.27
N THR A 44 -14.06 -3.13 -14.20
CA THR A 44 -13.73 -2.37 -12.99
C THR A 44 -14.75 -1.27 -12.67
N ASN A 45 -14.76 -0.79 -11.42
CA ASN A 45 -15.64 0.30 -11.01
C ASN A 45 -15.33 1.61 -11.72
N GLY A 46 -14.04 1.93 -11.93
CA GLY A 46 -13.64 3.12 -12.68
C GLY A 46 -14.16 3.06 -14.12
N TRP A 47 -14.01 1.91 -14.78
CA TRP A 47 -14.54 1.68 -16.13
C TRP A 47 -16.06 1.89 -16.21
N LYS A 48 -16.83 1.32 -15.26
CA LYS A 48 -18.30 1.45 -15.23
C LYS A 48 -18.75 2.90 -15.08
N LYS A 49 -18.13 3.64 -14.15
CA LYS A 49 -18.42 5.06 -13.89
C LYS A 49 -18.05 5.94 -15.08
N ILE A 50 -16.91 5.69 -15.71
CA ILE A 50 -16.50 6.42 -16.93
C ILE A 50 -17.52 6.17 -18.04
N ARG A 51 -17.93 4.92 -18.28
CA ARG A 51 -18.93 4.58 -19.30
C ARG A 51 -20.29 5.24 -19.05
N GLN A 52 -20.72 5.30 -17.79
CA GLN A 52 -21.98 5.95 -17.42
C GLN A 52 -21.95 7.47 -17.69
N HIS A 53 -20.81 8.13 -17.47
CA HIS A 53 -20.72 9.59 -17.57
C HIS A 53 -20.31 10.07 -18.97
N PHE A 54 -19.30 9.45 -19.58
CA PHE A 54 -18.73 9.86 -20.87
C PHE A 54 -19.34 9.13 -22.08
N GLY A 55 -20.23 8.16 -21.83
CA GLY A 55 -20.85 7.36 -22.86
C GLY A 55 -19.92 6.29 -23.47
N SER A 56 -20.44 5.57 -24.46
CA SER A 56 -19.70 4.52 -25.18
C SER A 56 -18.64 5.07 -26.14
N ASP A 57 -18.72 6.36 -26.50
CA ASP A 57 -17.86 6.94 -27.52
C ASP A 57 -16.39 6.96 -27.15
N VAL A 58 -16.07 6.99 -25.85
CA VAL A 58 -14.70 6.94 -25.34
C VAL A 58 -14.14 5.52 -25.19
N PHE A 59 -14.87 4.51 -25.68
CA PHE A 59 -14.44 3.11 -25.65
C PHE A 59 -14.19 2.58 -27.06
N LEU A 60 -13.25 1.64 -27.16
CA LEU A 60 -13.00 0.85 -28.35
C LEU A 60 -14.10 -0.23 -28.51
N PRO A 61 -14.27 -0.80 -29.72
CA PRO A 61 -15.25 -1.87 -29.94
C PRO A 61 -15.05 -3.11 -29.06
N ASN A 62 -13.81 -3.38 -28.64
CA ASN A 62 -13.46 -4.45 -27.71
C ASN A 62 -13.84 -4.14 -26.24
N GLY A 63 -14.41 -2.97 -25.96
CA GLY A 63 -14.80 -2.53 -24.62
C GLY A 63 -13.68 -1.89 -23.81
N GLU A 64 -12.46 -1.77 -24.34
CA GLU A 64 -11.36 -1.08 -23.67
C GLU A 64 -11.50 0.44 -23.78
N LEU A 65 -10.89 1.17 -22.85
CA LEU A 65 -10.92 2.62 -22.85
C LEU A 65 -10.04 3.17 -23.98
N ASN A 66 -10.64 3.94 -24.91
CA ASN A 66 -9.90 4.68 -25.92
C ASN A 66 -9.26 5.92 -25.28
N ARG A 67 -8.00 5.78 -24.84
CA ARG A 67 -7.26 6.84 -24.13
C ARG A 67 -7.00 8.07 -24.97
N GLU A 68 -6.77 7.88 -26.27
CA GLU A 68 -6.52 8.99 -27.18
C GLU A 68 -7.79 9.84 -27.32
N LYS A 69 -8.93 9.19 -27.58
CA LYS A 69 -10.23 9.87 -27.68
C LYS A 69 -10.67 10.49 -26.36
N LEU A 70 -10.52 9.79 -25.23
CA LEU A 70 -10.80 10.36 -23.90
C LEU A 70 -9.87 11.55 -23.63
N GLY A 71 -8.59 11.43 -23.99
CA GLY A 71 -7.59 12.50 -23.88
C GLY A 71 -8.03 13.75 -24.63
N GLN A 72 -8.46 13.63 -25.88
CA GLN A 72 -8.98 14.75 -26.67
C GLN A 72 -10.19 15.41 -26.01
N VAL A 73 -11.11 14.62 -25.44
CA VAL A 73 -12.32 15.12 -24.76
C VAL A 73 -12.01 15.89 -23.47
N ILE A 74 -11.04 15.44 -22.67
CA ILE A 74 -10.68 16.09 -21.39
C ILE A 74 -9.62 17.18 -21.54
N PHE A 75 -8.91 17.21 -22.67
CA PHE A 75 -7.88 18.21 -22.91
C PHE A 75 -8.51 19.58 -23.22
N SER A 76 -9.60 19.60 -23.97
CA SER A 76 -10.34 20.80 -24.34
C SER A 76 -11.32 21.30 -23.28
N ASP A 77 -11.69 20.45 -22.30
CA ASP A 77 -12.73 20.74 -21.32
C ASP A 77 -12.26 20.46 -19.88
N ALA A 78 -12.08 21.52 -19.09
CA ALA A 78 -11.62 21.44 -17.72
C ALA A 78 -12.64 20.79 -16.77
N GLU A 79 -13.94 20.96 -17.01
CA GLU A 79 -14.99 20.36 -16.18
C GLU A 79 -15.04 18.85 -16.40
N LYS A 80 -14.96 18.40 -17.67
CA LYS A 80 -14.83 16.97 -17.98
C LYS A 80 -13.58 16.35 -17.35
N ARG A 81 -12.44 17.08 -17.35
CA ARG A 81 -11.22 16.63 -16.68
C ARG A 81 -11.42 16.46 -15.17
N LYS A 82 -12.11 17.41 -14.51
CA LYS A 82 -12.43 17.30 -13.08
C LYS A 82 -13.31 16.09 -12.79
N VAL A 83 -14.30 15.81 -13.62
CA VAL A 83 -15.16 14.63 -13.46
C VAL A 83 -14.38 13.33 -13.64
N LEU A 84 -13.52 13.24 -14.66
CA LEU A 84 -12.67 12.05 -14.83
C LEU A 84 -11.78 11.83 -13.61
N ASN A 85 -11.18 12.90 -13.09
CA ASN A 85 -10.33 12.83 -11.90
C ASN A 85 -11.13 12.42 -10.64
N SER A 86 -12.36 12.91 -10.46
CA SER A 86 -13.21 12.55 -9.32
C SER A 86 -13.64 11.08 -9.36
N ILE A 87 -13.79 10.49 -10.55
CA ILE A 87 -14.06 9.08 -10.75
C ILE A 87 -12.81 8.22 -10.49
N THR A 88 -11.67 8.61 -11.06
CA THR A 88 -10.46 7.76 -11.10
C THR A 88 -9.64 7.83 -9.81
N HIS A 89 -9.47 9.01 -9.20
CA HIS A 89 -8.60 9.17 -8.04
C HIS A 89 -9.00 8.26 -6.85
N PRO A 90 -10.29 8.15 -6.45
CA PRO A 90 -10.68 7.25 -5.37
C PRO A 90 -10.35 5.79 -5.67
N GLU A 91 -10.53 5.34 -6.91
CA GLU A 91 -10.24 3.95 -7.31
C GLU A 91 -8.72 3.69 -7.31
N ILE A 92 -7.91 4.65 -7.77
CA ILE A 92 -6.43 4.58 -7.71
C ILE A 92 -5.97 4.46 -6.26
N TYR A 93 -6.44 5.33 -5.35
CA TYR A 93 -6.03 5.29 -3.95
C TYR A 93 -6.45 4.00 -3.26
N LYS A 94 -7.64 3.48 -3.55
CA LYS A 94 -8.08 2.17 -3.04
C LYS A 94 -7.17 1.04 -3.53
N ALA A 95 -6.82 1.03 -4.81
CA ALA A 95 -5.95 0.01 -5.37
C ALA A 95 -4.53 0.07 -4.77
N ILE A 96 -3.97 1.28 -4.60
CA ILE A 96 -2.69 1.48 -3.91
C ILE A 96 -2.79 0.98 -2.46
N ALA A 97 -3.82 1.39 -1.72
CA ALA A 97 -4.02 0.99 -0.32
C ALA A 97 -4.14 -0.53 -0.18
N TRP A 98 -4.86 -1.19 -1.09
CA TRP A 98 -4.98 -2.65 -1.08
C TRP A 98 -3.64 -3.34 -1.34
N LYS A 99 -2.86 -2.87 -2.32
CA LYS A 99 -1.50 -3.40 -2.57
C LYS A 99 -0.56 -3.16 -1.39
N VAL A 100 -0.67 -2.01 -0.72
CA VAL A 100 0.06 -1.69 0.52
C VAL A 100 -0.30 -2.70 1.61
N VAL A 101 -1.59 -2.87 1.92
CA VAL A 101 -2.05 -3.79 2.97
C VAL A 101 -1.65 -5.23 2.66
N LYS A 102 -1.79 -5.69 1.41
CA LYS A 102 -1.35 -7.02 1.00
C LYS A 102 0.14 -7.23 1.31
N ASN A 103 1.00 -6.29 0.94
CA ASN A 103 2.44 -6.41 1.19
C ASN A 103 2.80 -6.28 2.68
N PHE A 104 2.03 -5.51 3.45
CA PHE A 104 2.16 -5.47 4.90
C PHE A 104 1.93 -6.86 5.52
N LEU A 105 0.87 -7.56 5.08
CA LEU A 105 0.54 -8.91 5.55
C LEU A 105 1.60 -9.95 5.14
N LEU A 106 2.25 -9.75 3.99
CA LEU A 106 3.40 -10.56 3.55
C LEU A 106 4.71 -10.25 4.30
N GLY A 107 4.65 -9.42 5.35
CA GLY A 107 5.80 -9.15 6.22
C GLY A 107 6.78 -8.11 5.68
N GLN A 108 6.49 -7.44 4.57
CA GLN A 108 7.41 -6.48 3.96
C GLN A 108 7.77 -5.32 4.92
N HIS A 109 9.05 -4.94 4.93
CA HIS A 109 9.56 -3.88 5.81
C HIS A 109 9.29 -2.49 5.25
N PHE A 110 9.40 -2.32 3.94
CA PHE A 110 9.06 -1.10 3.23
C PHE A 110 8.55 -1.44 1.83
N ILE A 111 7.89 -0.46 1.20
CA ILE A 111 7.50 -0.52 -0.21
C ILE A 111 7.83 0.78 -0.90
N ILE A 112 8.14 0.70 -2.18
CA ILE A 112 8.39 1.87 -3.03
C ILE A 112 7.11 2.20 -3.77
N LEU A 113 6.62 3.43 -3.62
CA LEU A 113 5.54 3.98 -4.43
C LEU A 113 6.15 4.89 -5.50
N ASP A 114 6.02 4.48 -6.76
CA ASP A 114 6.45 5.30 -7.88
C ASP A 114 5.36 6.32 -8.24
N LEU A 115 5.61 7.60 -7.92
CA LEU A 115 4.68 8.72 -7.97
C LEU A 115 5.33 9.93 -8.66
N PRO A 116 5.17 10.11 -9.99
CA PRO A 116 5.78 11.21 -10.75
C PRO A 116 5.41 12.61 -10.23
N LEU A 117 4.17 12.78 -9.75
CA LEU A 117 3.60 14.05 -9.27
C LEU A 117 3.41 14.07 -7.74
N LEU A 118 4.32 13.43 -7.02
CA LEU A 118 4.22 13.26 -5.56
C LEU A 118 4.10 14.61 -4.84
N PHE A 119 4.99 15.55 -5.11
CA PHE A 119 5.03 16.84 -4.41
C PHE A 119 4.01 17.85 -4.95
N GLU A 120 3.68 17.78 -6.24
CA GLU A 120 2.67 18.63 -6.87
C GLU A 120 1.27 18.32 -6.33
N SER A 121 0.96 17.03 -6.16
CA SER A 121 -0.35 16.64 -5.66
C SER A 121 -0.49 16.85 -4.16
N LYS A 122 0.61 16.83 -3.39
CA LYS A 122 0.69 16.92 -1.91
C LYS A 122 -0.13 15.89 -1.11
N LYS A 123 -1.03 15.14 -1.76
CA LYS A 123 -1.97 14.20 -1.13
C LYS A 123 -1.28 13.00 -0.51
N MET A 124 -0.25 12.48 -1.17
CA MET A 124 0.44 11.26 -0.72
C MET A 124 1.66 11.53 0.17
N VAL A 125 2.17 12.77 0.15
CA VAL A 125 3.36 13.18 0.92
C VAL A 125 3.24 12.86 2.42
N PRO A 126 2.12 13.15 3.12
CA PRO A 126 2.00 12.86 4.56
C PRO A 126 2.09 11.38 4.92
N PHE A 127 1.85 10.48 3.96
CA PHE A 127 1.94 9.04 4.17
C PHE A 127 3.35 8.50 3.90
N MET A 128 4.22 9.29 3.27
CA MET A 128 5.57 8.87 2.92
C MET A 128 6.49 9.09 4.11
N SER A 129 7.11 8.00 4.56
CA SER A 129 8.14 8.07 5.60
C SER A 129 9.51 8.49 5.05
N TYR A 130 9.71 8.27 3.75
CA TYR A 130 10.94 8.60 3.05
C TYR A 130 10.56 9.03 1.64
N THR A 131 11.22 10.05 1.11
CA THR A 131 10.99 10.50 -0.27
C THR A 131 12.30 10.56 -1.03
N VAL A 132 12.31 10.01 -2.24
CA VAL A 132 13.48 9.87 -3.09
C VAL A 132 13.22 10.58 -4.40
N VAL A 133 14.07 11.53 -4.74
CA VAL A 133 14.02 12.23 -6.03
C VAL A 133 15.14 11.74 -6.92
N VAL A 134 14.78 11.30 -8.13
CA VAL A 134 15.75 11.03 -9.19
C VAL A 134 16.01 12.31 -9.96
N ASN A 135 17.23 12.83 -9.83
CA ASN A 135 17.69 14.09 -10.40
C ASN A 135 18.50 13.88 -11.68
N CYS A 136 18.45 14.84 -12.60
CA CYS A 136 19.46 15.00 -13.65
C CYS A 136 19.56 16.47 -14.07
N SER A 137 20.52 16.83 -14.93
CA SER A 137 20.59 18.20 -15.46
C SER A 137 19.41 18.53 -16.36
N GLU A 138 19.03 19.81 -16.46
CA GLU A 138 17.93 20.26 -17.31
C GLU A 138 18.21 19.96 -18.79
N GLU A 139 19.46 20.15 -19.23
CA GLU A 139 19.89 19.84 -20.60
C GLU A 139 19.69 18.35 -20.90
N GLN A 140 19.98 17.49 -19.93
CA GLN A 140 19.74 16.05 -20.08
C GLN A 140 18.26 15.71 -20.08
N GLN A 141 17.41 16.40 -19.30
CA GLN A 141 15.96 16.22 -19.37
C GLN A 141 15.45 16.54 -20.77
N VAL A 142 15.88 17.69 -21.33
CA VAL A 142 15.49 18.12 -22.68
C VAL A 142 15.97 17.11 -23.72
N GLN A 143 17.26 16.76 -23.73
CA GLN A 143 17.83 15.81 -24.69
C GLN A 143 17.14 14.44 -24.63
N ARG A 144 16.94 13.88 -23.44
CA ARG A 144 16.28 12.58 -23.26
C ARG A 144 14.81 12.62 -23.67
N LEU A 145 14.11 13.72 -23.37
CA LEU A 145 12.71 13.88 -23.74
C LEU A 145 12.54 14.03 -25.25
N MET A 146 13.40 14.82 -25.91
CA MET A 146 13.46 14.94 -27.36
C MET A 146 13.73 13.58 -28.01
N ALA A 147 14.76 12.85 -27.56
CA ALA A 147 15.12 11.55 -28.13
C ALA A 147 14.00 10.50 -27.96
N ARG A 148 13.34 10.47 -26.80
CA ARG A 148 12.30 9.48 -26.49
C ARG A 148 10.98 9.76 -27.22
N ASN A 149 10.60 11.02 -27.36
CA ASN A 149 9.27 11.43 -27.82
C ASN A 149 9.27 12.17 -29.17
N GLN A 150 10.44 12.34 -29.79
CA GLN A 150 10.63 13.07 -31.07
C GLN A 150 10.05 14.50 -31.03
N TYR A 151 10.16 15.16 -29.87
CA TYR A 151 9.72 16.55 -29.70
C TYR A 151 10.79 17.53 -30.16
N SER A 152 10.35 18.74 -30.57
CA SER A 152 11.24 19.88 -30.69
C SER A 152 11.77 20.28 -29.31
N LYS A 153 12.86 21.06 -29.29
CA LYS A 153 13.45 21.56 -28.05
C LYS A 153 12.46 22.38 -27.24
N GLU A 154 11.76 23.30 -27.90
CA GLU A 154 10.76 24.19 -27.30
C GLU A 154 9.59 23.39 -26.72
N ALA A 155 9.11 22.38 -27.47
CA ALA A 155 8.05 21.49 -27.03
C ALA A 155 8.46 20.64 -25.82
N ALA A 156 9.74 20.25 -25.71
CA ALA A 156 10.28 19.54 -24.56
C ALA A 156 10.40 20.46 -23.32
N GLU A 157 10.93 21.68 -23.50
CA GLU A 157 11.08 22.68 -22.44
C GLU A 157 9.74 23.08 -21.83
N ILE A 158 8.72 23.37 -22.65
CA ILE A 158 7.35 23.68 -22.18
C ILE A 158 6.80 22.56 -21.28
N ARG A 159 7.07 21.29 -21.63
CA ARG A 159 6.60 20.14 -20.86
C ARG A 159 7.36 19.95 -19.54
N ILE A 160 8.65 20.26 -19.53
CA ILE A 160 9.47 20.24 -18.30
C ILE A 160 8.99 21.33 -17.35
N GLN A 161 8.77 22.55 -17.87
CA GLN A 161 8.32 23.70 -17.09
C GLN A 161 6.88 23.60 -16.57
N ALA A 162 6.05 22.74 -17.18
CA ALA A 162 4.71 22.46 -16.68
C ALA A 162 4.69 21.66 -15.35
N GLN A 163 5.83 21.09 -14.93
CA GLN A 163 5.99 20.40 -13.65
C GLN A 163 6.70 21.30 -12.64
N MET A 164 6.60 20.95 -11.35
CA MET A 164 7.42 21.59 -10.33
C MET A 164 8.91 21.45 -10.70
N PRO A 165 9.71 22.54 -10.61
CA PRO A 165 11.14 22.50 -10.88
C PRO A 165 11.84 21.38 -10.12
N LEU A 166 12.75 20.68 -10.79
CA LEU A 166 13.42 19.52 -10.21
C LEU A 166 14.29 19.90 -9.00
N SER A 167 14.88 21.10 -9.02
CA SER A 167 15.60 21.69 -7.89
C SER A 167 14.70 21.86 -6.66
N GLU A 168 13.46 22.31 -6.85
CA GLU A 168 12.47 22.44 -5.77
C GLU A 168 12.09 21.06 -5.21
N LYS A 169 11.84 20.07 -6.07
CA LYS A 169 11.60 18.68 -5.63
C LYS A 169 12.77 18.14 -4.80
N CYS A 170 14.00 18.37 -5.24
CA CYS A 170 15.21 17.98 -4.52
C CYS A 170 15.27 18.62 -3.12
N GLY A 171 14.85 19.87 -2.97
CA GLY A 171 14.78 20.56 -1.67
C GLY A 171 13.72 19.99 -0.70
N LEU A 172 12.68 19.33 -1.21
CA LEU A 172 11.60 18.74 -0.42
C LEU A 172 11.85 17.27 -0.03
N CYS A 173 12.85 16.62 -0.64
CA CYS A 173 13.03 15.18 -0.52
C CYS A 173 13.98 14.76 0.61
N THR A 174 13.87 13.50 1.00
CA THR A 174 14.78 12.91 1.99
C THR A 174 16.11 12.47 1.36
N ARG A 175 16.07 11.99 0.10
CA ARG A 175 17.26 11.51 -0.61
C ARG A 175 17.21 11.84 -2.09
N ILE A 176 18.35 12.21 -2.64
CA ILE A 176 18.53 12.45 -4.07
C ILE A 176 19.35 11.30 -4.65
N ILE A 177 18.91 10.78 -5.80
CA ILE A 177 19.72 9.92 -6.68
C ILE A 177 20.06 10.74 -7.91
N ASP A 178 21.34 11.05 -8.10
CA ASP A 178 21.83 11.75 -9.28
C ASP A 178 22.03 10.77 -10.44
N ASN A 179 21.20 10.94 -11.48
CA ASN A 179 21.23 10.19 -12.73
C ASN A 179 21.78 11.04 -13.89
N SER A 180 22.64 12.01 -13.58
CA SER A 180 23.36 12.81 -14.59
C SER A 180 24.64 12.16 -15.09
N LYS A 181 25.21 11.24 -14.29
CA LYS A 181 26.47 10.55 -14.59
C LYS A 181 26.22 9.24 -15.34
N ASP A 182 27.19 8.34 -15.30
CA ASP A 182 27.09 7.01 -15.87
C ASP A 182 26.13 6.11 -15.06
N MET A 183 25.64 5.04 -15.71
CA MET A 183 24.70 4.09 -15.12
C MET A 183 25.26 3.43 -13.86
N LYS A 184 26.56 3.13 -13.82
CA LYS A 184 27.17 2.46 -12.66
C LYS A 184 27.09 3.36 -11.42
N THR A 185 27.28 4.67 -11.59
CA THR A 185 27.09 5.65 -10.50
C THR A 185 25.63 5.68 -10.01
N THR A 186 24.64 5.67 -10.91
CA THR A 186 23.21 5.60 -10.53
C THR A 186 22.88 4.29 -9.80
N TYR A 187 23.44 3.17 -10.27
CA TYR A 187 23.27 1.85 -9.65
C TYR A 187 23.80 1.83 -8.22
N LEU A 188 25.04 2.30 -8.01
CA LEU A 188 25.66 2.33 -6.69
C LEU A 188 24.86 3.20 -5.70
N GLN A 189 24.37 4.36 -6.14
CA GLN A 189 23.49 5.21 -5.33
C GLN A 189 22.18 4.48 -4.97
N THR A 190 21.60 3.73 -5.91
CA THR A 190 20.37 2.96 -5.70
C THR A 190 20.59 1.81 -4.71
N VAL A 191 21.71 1.09 -4.84
CA VAL A 191 22.12 0.05 -3.87
C VAL A 191 22.33 0.63 -2.48
N GLN A 192 22.95 1.81 -2.40
CA GLN A 192 23.18 2.50 -1.14
C GLN A 192 21.85 2.93 -0.48
N LEU A 193 20.92 3.50 -1.24
CA LEU A 193 19.57 3.80 -0.78
C LEU A 193 18.88 2.52 -0.25
N HIS A 194 18.93 1.42 -0.99
CA HIS A 194 18.32 0.16 -0.58
C HIS A 194 18.90 -0.34 0.76
N LYS A 195 20.22 -0.25 0.96
CA LYS A 195 20.86 -0.59 2.23
C LYS A 195 20.39 0.32 3.37
N GLU A 196 20.28 1.63 3.13
CA GLU A 196 19.77 2.60 4.11
C GLU A 196 18.31 2.27 4.51
N LEU A 197 17.44 2.00 3.54
CA LEU A 197 16.04 1.64 3.78
C LEU A 197 15.91 0.31 4.51
N SER A 198 16.69 -0.70 4.13
CA SER A 198 16.66 -2.04 4.73
C SER A 198 17.11 -2.05 6.19
N LYS A 199 18.05 -1.18 6.56
CA LYS A 199 18.52 -1.02 7.95
C LYS A 199 17.57 -0.19 8.81
N SER A 200 16.63 0.54 8.20
CA SER A 200 15.72 1.41 8.93
C SER A 200 14.78 0.61 9.82
N LEU A 201 14.79 0.91 11.13
CA LEU A 201 13.86 0.34 12.10
C LEU A 201 12.50 1.04 12.11
N LEU A 202 12.24 1.94 11.16
CA LEU A 202 10.99 2.71 11.16
C LEU A 202 9.74 1.84 11.06
N TYR A 203 9.86 0.65 10.46
CA TYR A 203 8.77 -0.31 10.40
C TYR A 203 8.30 -0.79 11.79
N TRP A 204 9.17 -0.79 12.80
CA TRP A 204 8.82 -1.17 14.17
C TRP A 204 7.89 -0.15 14.81
N LYS A 205 8.07 1.16 14.56
CA LYS A 205 7.15 2.18 15.09
C LYS A 205 5.72 1.93 14.63
N VAL A 206 5.55 1.64 13.34
CA VAL A 206 4.24 1.31 12.75
C VAL A 206 3.69 0.00 13.33
N ARG A 207 4.51 -1.05 13.43
CA ARG A 207 4.07 -2.34 13.99
C ARG A 207 3.66 -2.24 15.46
N MET A 208 4.41 -1.51 16.28
CA MET A 208 4.09 -1.27 17.70
C MET A 208 2.79 -0.49 17.85
N LEU A 209 2.57 0.54 17.04
CA LEU A 209 1.31 1.29 17.05
C LEU A 209 0.12 0.40 16.71
N ILE A 210 0.24 -0.42 15.66
CA ILE A 210 -0.80 -1.38 15.26
C ILE A 210 -1.05 -2.39 16.38
N ALA A 211 0.00 -2.95 16.98
CA ALA A 211 -0.11 -3.91 18.07
C ALA A 211 -0.80 -3.31 19.31
N LEU A 212 -0.50 -2.05 19.66
CA LEU A 212 -1.14 -1.34 20.77
C LEU A 212 -2.62 -1.08 20.51
N CYS A 213 -2.98 -0.67 19.28
CA CYS A 213 -4.38 -0.49 18.88
C CYS A 213 -5.14 -1.83 18.90
N ALA A 214 -4.57 -2.89 18.34
CA ALA A 214 -5.17 -4.22 18.32
C ALA A 214 -5.34 -4.76 19.76
N GLY A 215 -4.32 -4.62 20.60
CA GLY A 215 -4.36 -5.01 22.00
C GLY A 215 -5.46 -4.26 22.78
N SER A 216 -5.65 -2.98 22.49
CA SER A 216 -6.72 -2.16 23.12
C SER A 216 -8.12 -2.63 22.72
N VAL A 217 -8.33 -2.96 21.44
CA VAL A 217 -9.61 -3.50 20.94
C VAL A 217 -9.91 -4.88 21.52
N ILE A 218 -8.90 -5.77 21.54
CA ILE A 218 -9.02 -7.10 22.16
C ILE A 218 -9.32 -6.95 23.66
N GLY A 219 -8.57 -6.10 24.37
CA GLY A 219 -8.77 -5.84 25.79
C GLY A 219 -10.17 -5.31 26.10
N LEU A 220 -10.69 -4.37 25.30
CA LEU A 220 -12.06 -3.86 25.45
C LEU A 220 -13.11 -4.93 25.20
N THR A 221 -12.87 -5.81 24.22
CA THR A 221 -13.77 -6.92 23.89
C THR A 221 -13.82 -7.94 25.02
N ILE A 222 -12.65 -8.31 25.57
CA ILE A 222 -12.53 -9.17 26.74
C ILE A 222 -13.20 -8.53 27.95
N TYR A 223 -12.97 -7.23 28.19
CA TYR A 223 -13.60 -6.51 29.30
C TYR A 223 -15.13 -6.53 29.21
N ARG A 224 -15.71 -6.27 28.04
CA ARG A 224 -17.16 -6.35 27.83
C ARG A 224 -17.69 -7.76 28.08
N LEU A 225 -17.01 -8.76 27.54
CA LEU A 225 -17.41 -10.16 27.68
C LEU A 225 -17.33 -10.62 29.15
N LEU A 226 -16.31 -10.18 29.90
CA LEU A 226 -16.20 -10.43 31.34
C LEU A 226 -17.26 -9.68 32.15
N HIS A 227 -17.69 -8.50 31.72
CA HIS A 227 -18.73 -7.72 32.38
C HIS A 227 -20.14 -8.29 32.16
N GLU A 228 -20.40 -8.93 31.03
CA GLU A 228 -21.67 -9.61 30.74
C GLU A 228 -21.81 -10.97 31.45
N LEU A 229 -20.70 -11.53 31.98
CA LEU A 229 -20.71 -12.80 32.67
C LEU A 229 -21.15 -12.68 34.15
N PRO A 230 -21.87 -13.68 34.70
CA PRO A 230 -22.17 -13.76 36.12
C PRO A 230 -20.90 -13.72 36.99
N LYS A 231 -20.97 -13.06 38.16
CA LYS A 231 -19.81 -12.88 39.06
C LYS A 231 -19.14 -14.19 39.50
N GLU A 232 -19.89 -15.29 39.52
CA GLU A 232 -19.36 -16.62 39.86
C GLU A 232 -18.49 -17.21 38.73
N THR A 233 -18.88 -17.00 37.47
CA THR A 233 -18.10 -17.42 36.29
C THR A 233 -16.79 -16.65 36.20
N VAL A 234 -16.81 -15.35 36.52
CA VAL A 234 -15.59 -14.51 36.57
C VAL A 234 -14.63 -14.96 37.68
N ARG A 235 -15.13 -15.41 38.84
CA ARG A 235 -14.30 -15.99 39.91
C ARG A 235 -13.63 -17.30 39.50
N LEU A 236 -14.34 -18.16 38.76
CA LEU A 236 -13.80 -19.42 38.24
C LEU A 236 -12.72 -19.18 37.18
N LEU A 237 -12.94 -18.21 36.28
CA LEU A 237 -11.96 -17.78 35.28
C LEU A 237 -10.69 -17.16 35.91
N GLY A 238 -10.81 -16.52 37.07
CA GLY A 238 -9.68 -15.96 37.83
C GLY A 238 -8.82 -17.00 38.57
N SER A 239 -9.20 -18.29 38.55
CA SER A 239 -8.40 -19.34 39.16
C SER A 239 -7.15 -19.64 38.31
N SER A 240 -5.99 -19.77 38.97
CA SER A 240 -4.70 -19.97 38.30
C SER A 240 -4.70 -21.18 37.34
N GLN A 241 -5.46 -22.24 37.64
CA GLN A 241 -5.60 -23.41 36.77
C GLN A 241 -6.30 -23.08 35.44
N VAL A 242 -7.42 -22.36 35.47
CA VAL A 242 -8.19 -22.04 34.25
C VAL A 242 -7.42 -21.08 33.35
N ILE A 243 -6.75 -20.09 33.93
CA ILE A 243 -5.89 -19.16 33.18
C ILE A 243 -4.76 -19.93 32.47
N THR A 244 -4.09 -20.85 33.17
CA THR A 244 -2.98 -21.64 32.60
C THR A 244 -3.47 -22.54 31.47
N SER A 245 -4.64 -23.17 31.61
CA SER A 245 -5.26 -23.98 30.55
C SER A 245 -5.67 -23.16 29.33
N VAL A 246 -6.26 -21.97 29.53
CA VAL A 246 -6.62 -21.06 28.42
C VAL A 246 -5.36 -20.58 27.69
N PHE A 247 -4.30 -20.20 28.42
CA PHE A 247 -3.03 -19.82 27.81
C PHE A 247 -2.38 -20.97 27.03
N SER A 248 -2.47 -22.22 27.51
CA SER A 248 -1.99 -23.39 26.80
C SER A 248 -2.71 -23.58 25.46
N VAL A 249 -4.04 -23.49 25.47
CA VAL A 249 -4.87 -23.66 24.26
C VAL A 249 -4.65 -22.51 23.26
N VAL A 250 -4.54 -21.26 23.75
CA VAL A 250 -4.23 -20.10 22.90
C VAL A 250 -2.83 -20.23 22.30
N LYS A 251 -1.84 -20.69 23.07
CA LYS A 251 -0.47 -20.94 22.58
C LYS A 251 -0.48 -22.00 21.47
N GLU A 252 -1.21 -23.09 21.68
CA GLU A 252 -1.34 -24.18 20.70
C GLU A 252 -2.10 -23.74 19.42
N LEU A 253 -3.12 -22.89 19.55
CA LEU A 253 -3.82 -22.27 18.41
C LEU A 253 -2.88 -21.33 17.62
N ILE A 254 -2.04 -20.56 18.31
CA ILE A 254 -1.09 -19.66 17.67
C ILE A 254 0.00 -20.45 16.96
N GLU A 255 0.57 -21.48 17.60
CA GLU A 255 1.59 -22.37 17.00
C GLU A 255 1.04 -23.09 15.77
N ASN A 256 -0.17 -23.65 15.85
CA ASN A 256 -0.84 -24.28 14.70
C ASN A 256 -1.18 -23.30 13.56
N SER A 257 -1.41 -22.02 13.87
CA SER A 257 -1.67 -20.99 12.85
C SER A 257 -0.41 -20.49 12.15
N LEU A 258 0.77 -20.66 12.77
CA LEU A 258 2.06 -20.27 12.21
C LEU A 258 2.61 -21.33 11.25
N ASP A 259 2.31 -22.61 11.47
CA ASP A 259 2.72 -23.72 10.60
C ASP A 259 1.79 -23.92 9.38
N ALA A 260 0.52 -23.50 9.49
CA ALA A 260 -0.43 -23.56 8.38
C ALA A 260 -0.43 -22.23 7.61
N GLY A 261 0.40 -22.12 6.57
CA GLY A 261 0.39 -20.98 5.65
C GLY A 261 -1.03 -20.55 5.25
N ALA A 262 -1.36 -19.29 5.56
CA ALA A 262 -2.67 -18.64 5.51
C ALA A 262 -3.63 -19.13 4.41
N THR A 263 -4.34 -20.23 4.66
CA THR A 263 -5.49 -20.67 3.87
C THR A 263 -6.32 -21.63 4.73
N SER A 264 -7.61 -21.34 4.87
CA SER A 264 -8.61 -22.03 5.72
C SER A 264 -8.52 -21.76 7.23
N LEU A 265 -8.97 -20.56 7.63
CA LEU A 265 -9.29 -20.21 9.03
C LEU A 265 -10.81 -20.22 9.27
N GLU A 266 -11.54 -20.98 8.47
CA GLU A 266 -12.94 -21.34 8.71
C GLU A 266 -12.99 -22.84 9.03
N LEU A 267 -13.62 -23.17 10.16
CA LEU A 267 -13.99 -24.53 10.58
C LEU A 267 -12.86 -25.46 11.04
N ARG A 268 -12.34 -25.22 12.26
CA ARG A 268 -11.81 -26.33 13.10
C ARG A 268 -11.85 -26.09 14.61
N LEU A 269 -12.73 -25.21 15.08
CA LEU A 269 -12.97 -25.03 16.52
C LEU A 269 -13.82 -26.15 17.15
N GLU A 270 -14.53 -26.96 16.34
CA GLU A 270 -15.44 -28.00 16.85
C GLU A 270 -14.80 -29.36 17.14
N THR A 271 -13.51 -29.58 16.85
CA THR A 271 -12.91 -30.93 16.94
C THR A 271 -11.61 -31.00 17.74
N SER A 272 -11.29 -30.00 18.56
CA SER A 272 -10.22 -30.18 19.56
C SER A 272 -10.80 -30.97 20.74
N ALA A 273 -10.18 -32.13 21.03
CA ALA A 273 -10.52 -32.96 22.20
C ALA A 273 -10.45 -32.17 23.52
N ASP A 274 -9.73 -31.04 23.55
CA ASP A 274 -9.62 -30.19 24.73
C ASP A 274 -10.78 -29.19 24.85
N PHE A 275 -11.47 -28.82 23.76
CA PHE A 275 -12.73 -28.07 23.85
C PHE A 275 -13.85 -28.94 24.45
N CYS A 276 -13.85 -30.24 24.12
CA CYS A 276 -14.74 -31.22 24.76
C CYS A 276 -14.43 -31.39 26.25
N LYS A 277 -13.15 -31.41 26.68
CA LYS A 277 -12.78 -31.42 28.10
C LYS A 277 -13.23 -30.16 28.84
N ILE A 278 -13.13 -28.98 28.23
CA ILE A 278 -13.63 -27.74 28.83
C ILE A 278 -15.16 -27.80 28.96
N LEU A 279 -15.88 -28.30 27.95
CA LEU A 279 -17.32 -28.53 28.03
C LEU A 279 -17.69 -29.59 29.08
N GLU A 280 -16.88 -30.64 29.26
CA GLU A 280 -17.08 -31.63 30.33
C GLU A 280 -16.82 -31.05 31.71
N ILE A 281 -15.80 -30.20 31.90
CA ILE A 281 -15.53 -29.51 33.16
C ILE A 281 -16.68 -28.54 33.50
N ILE A 282 -17.25 -27.86 32.49
CA ILE A 282 -18.43 -27.00 32.64
C ILE A 282 -19.69 -27.82 32.94
N LYS A 283 -19.84 -29.01 32.34
CA LYS A 283 -20.98 -29.93 32.59
C LYS A 283 -20.87 -30.70 33.91
N ALA A 284 -19.66 -30.98 34.40
CA ALA A 284 -19.40 -31.74 35.62
C ALA A 284 -19.59 -30.92 36.91
N ASN A 285 -19.68 -29.59 36.82
CA ASN A 285 -20.16 -28.72 37.89
C ASN A 285 -21.52 -28.13 37.49
N PRO A 286 -22.62 -28.89 37.63
CA PRO A 286 -23.94 -28.32 37.42
C PRO A 286 -24.14 -27.22 38.46
N ILE A 287 -24.42 -26.01 37.99
CA ILE A 287 -25.06 -24.97 38.80
C ILE A 287 -26.42 -25.55 39.22
N SER A 288 -26.47 -26.19 40.38
CA SER A 288 -27.72 -26.56 41.02
C SER A 288 -28.27 -25.30 41.69
N ASN A 289 -29.49 -24.95 41.29
CA ASN A 289 -30.36 -23.85 41.74
C ASN A 289 -30.19 -22.51 41.02
N LEU A 290 -30.88 -22.39 39.89
CA LEU A 290 -31.51 -21.15 39.45
C LEU A 290 -32.99 -21.45 39.16
N ASN A 291 -33.85 -21.11 40.14
CA ASN A 291 -35.15 -20.51 39.84
C ASN A 291 -34.91 -19.04 39.48
#